data_AF-A0A847I194-F1
#
_entry.id   AF-A0A847I194-F1
#
_cell.length_a   1.000
_cell.length_b   1.000
_cell.length_c   1.000
_cell.angle_alpha   90.00
_cell.angle_beta   90.00
_cell.angle_gamma   90.00
#
_symmetry.space_group_name_H-M   'P 1'
#
loop_
_entity.id
_entity.type
_entity.pdbx_description
1 polymer ?
#
loop_
_entity_poly.entity_id
_entity_poly.type
_entity_poly.pdbx_seq_one_letter_code
_entity_poly.pdbx_strand_id
1 'polypeptide(L)'
;LARPLIICLNKVTPDSLDAVLRSLRERLAEHGQRWGEVPVFPLEYRPELAAVADPNAAPRSRELIAPLAVELHQTLTRAPKRSLAGVRALVEEHWPAWTAPIRAEHAALAEWNHLVQAGLQQFLERYQQDYLDHPQRYDSFRRAALELLHLLEIPKVSKWIAAARQTVTWPIRQLWGAGRELLRSSPGPQHELGPETTVLIDSLDNMLMWLERELARRSPSDAPGAAVWRAIAARLQTDERRLRDVFETALLAHHEEVKNEVQTAAGQLYEELRKHPARLAALRTGRAAIDAAAVALALKTGGLTPVDAVFAPASFAVSSLLMEGIAGLQMGSVARDLKKRQLKAVQSKLVQNVLGAELYALAGNLQAKGLLGIPPQRLEEAGRALHAWTAGGKP
;
A
#
# COMPACT_ATOMS: atom_id res chain seq x y z
N LEU A 1 54.09 -16.57 18.60
CA LEU A 1 52.81 -16.49 17.87
C LEU A 1 53.11 -16.30 16.39
N ALA A 2 52.88 -17.31 15.54
CA ALA A 2 53.14 -17.20 14.09
C ALA A 2 51.93 -16.62 13.32
N ARG A 3 50.95 -16.05 14.02
CA ARG A 3 49.71 -15.51 13.45
C ARG A 3 49.58 -14.03 13.83
N PRO A 4 49.16 -13.17 12.89
CA PRO A 4 48.80 -11.79 13.21
C PRO A 4 47.66 -11.78 14.24
N LEU A 5 47.78 -10.96 15.28
CA LEU A 5 46.80 -10.84 16.35
C LEU A 5 46.38 -9.38 16.48
N ILE A 6 45.08 -9.14 16.59
CA ILE A 6 44.47 -7.87 16.95
C ILE A 6 43.53 -8.15 18.13
N ILE A 7 43.58 -7.33 19.17
CA ILE A 7 42.71 -7.45 20.34
C ILE A 7 41.61 -6.40 20.24
N CYS A 8 40.36 -6.84 20.14
CA CYS A 8 39.19 -5.96 20.21
C CYS A 8 38.61 -5.98 21.62
N LEU A 9 38.71 -4.87 22.33
CA LEU A 9 38.20 -4.69 23.69
C LEU A 9 36.74 -4.22 23.62
N ASN A 10 35.79 -5.13 23.77
CA ASN A 10 34.36 -4.83 23.74
C ASN A 10 33.79 -4.62 25.15
N LYS A 11 32.62 -3.96 25.26
CA LYS A 11 31.84 -3.75 26.48
C LYS A 11 32.48 -2.84 27.53
N VAL A 12 33.33 -1.91 27.10
CA VAL A 12 33.98 -0.96 28.01
C VAL A 12 33.27 0.38 27.94
N THR A 13 32.93 0.94 29.10
CA THR A 13 32.31 2.27 29.19
C THR A 13 33.35 3.35 28.95
N PRO A 14 32.97 4.53 28.44
CA PRO A 14 33.90 5.63 28.21
C PRO A 14 34.75 5.96 29.45
N ASP A 15 34.13 5.96 30.63
CA ASP A 15 34.77 6.32 31.91
C ASP A 15 35.85 5.32 32.36
N SER A 16 35.70 4.05 31.99
CA SER A 16 36.63 2.98 32.39
C SER A 16 37.68 2.67 31.31
N LEU A 17 37.53 3.26 30.12
CA LEU A 17 38.29 2.90 28.94
C LEU A 17 39.80 3.04 29.13
N ASP A 18 40.25 4.19 29.58
CA ASP A 18 41.67 4.47 29.73
C ASP A 18 42.34 3.58 30.78
N ALA A 19 41.63 3.31 31.89
CA ALA A 19 42.12 2.44 32.95
C ALA A 19 42.25 0.98 32.47
N VAL A 20 41.23 0.48 31.75
CA VAL A 20 41.24 -0.89 31.21
C VAL A 20 42.29 -1.03 30.10
N LEU A 21 42.40 -0.07 29.18
CA LEU A 21 43.42 -0.07 28.13
C LEU A 21 44.84 -0.06 28.71
N ARG A 22 45.08 0.76 29.74
CA ARG A 22 46.38 0.83 30.41
C ARG A 22 46.71 -0.49 31.09
N SER A 23 45.80 -1.02 31.90
CA SER A 23 45.97 -2.29 32.59
C SER A 23 46.21 -3.46 31.62
N LEU A 24 45.48 -3.51 30.51
CA LEU A 24 45.66 -4.54 29.49
C LEU A 24 47.02 -4.42 28.79
N ARG A 25 47.45 -3.21 28.42
CA ARG A 25 48.75 -2.97 27.78
C ARG A 25 49.92 -3.33 28.70
N GLU A 26 49.82 -2.96 29.98
CA GLU A 26 50.82 -3.33 30.99
C GLU A 26 50.93 -4.85 31.12
N ARG A 27 49.79 -5.56 31.28
CA ARG A 27 49.79 -7.02 31.33
C ARG A 27 50.34 -7.68 30.07
N LEU A 28 50.03 -7.15 28.89
CA LEU A 28 50.58 -7.66 27.63
C LEU A 28 52.09 -7.46 27.56
N ALA A 29 52.61 -6.32 28.03
CA ALA A 29 54.04 -6.05 28.07
C ALA A 29 54.78 -7.00 29.03
N GLU A 30 54.19 -7.34 30.18
CA GLU A 30 54.74 -8.32 31.14
C GLU A 30 54.94 -9.72 30.52
N HIS A 31 54.11 -10.09 29.55
CA HIS A 31 54.21 -11.38 28.85
C HIS A 31 55.28 -11.37 27.74
N GLY A 32 55.95 -10.24 27.54
CA GLY A 32 57.10 -10.06 26.65
C GLY A 32 56.83 -9.07 25.50
N GLN A 33 57.92 -8.57 24.90
CA GLN A 33 57.89 -7.52 23.87
C GLN A 33 56.91 -7.82 22.71
N ARG A 34 56.85 -9.07 22.25
CA ARG A 34 55.93 -9.50 21.18
C ARG A 34 54.44 -9.36 21.52
N TRP A 35 54.08 -9.39 22.80
CA TRP A 35 52.70 -9.21 23.26
C TRP A 35 52.40 -7.73 23.52
N GLY A 36 53.37 -6.96 24.00
CA GLY A 36 53.25 -5.50 24.17
C GLY A 36 53.05 -4.73 22.86
N GLU A 37 53.47 -5.27 21.72
CA GLU A 37 53.29 -4.68 20.39
C GLU A 37 51.95 -5.05 19.72
N VAL A 38 51.10 -5.87 20.35
CA VAL A 38 49.81 -6.29 19.76
C VAL A 38 48.85 -5.10 19.72
N PRO A 39 48.29 -4.75 18.55
CA PRO A 39 47.30 -3.69 18.44
C PRO A 39 46.05 -3.99 19.27
N VAL A 40 45.67 -3.07 20.17
CA VAL A 40 44.46 -3.14 20.99
C VAL A 40 43.48 -2.05 20.54
N PHE A 41 42.31 -2.45 20.04
CA PHE A 41 41.24 -1.55 19.61
C PHE A 41 40.10 -1.55 20.61
N PRO A 42 39.74 -0.37 21.15
CA PRO A 42 38.56 -0.26 21.97
C PRO A 42 37.29 -0.21 21.11
N LEU A 43 36.36 -1.10 21.41
CA LEU A 43 34.98 -1.07 20.94
C LEU A 43 34.11 -0.62 22.10
N GLU A 44 34.00 0.70 22.23
CA GLU A 44 33.26 1.34 23.32
C GLU A 44 31.79 0.92 23.33
N TYR A 45 31.28 0.62 24.51
CA TYR A 45 29.84 0.43 24.68
C TYR A 45 29.13 1.77 24.65
N ARG A 46 28.52 2.08 23.50
CA ARG A 46 27.75 3.31 23.26
C ARG A 46 26.26 2.96 23.18
N PRO A 47 25.52 2.94 24.30
CA PRO A 47 24.09 2.63 24.29
C PRO A 47 23.27 3.62 23.46
N GLU A 48 23.81 4.82 23.22
CA GLU A 48 23.20 5.83 22.35
C GLU A 48 23.11 5.36 20.89
N LEU A 49 24.07 4.54 20.44
CA LEU A 49 24.03 3.95 19.09
C LEU A 49 22.97 2.84 18.95
N ALA A 50 22.50 2.29 20.07
CA ALA A 50 21.39 1.34 20.10
C ALA A 50 20.02 2.04 20.14
N ALA A 51 19.98 3.36 20.29
CA ALA A 51 18.74 4.12 20.20
C ALA A 51 18.25 4.11 18.74
N VAL A 52 17.08 3.51 18.54
CA VAL A 52 16.46 3.20 17.24
C VAL A 52 16.19 4.44 16.37
N ALA A 53 16.41 5.65 16.87
CA ALA A 53 16.04 6.91 16.23
C ALA A 53 17.18 7.95 16.11
N ASP A 54 18.46 7.60 16.34
CA ASP A 54 19.55 8.56 16.10
C ASP A 54 19.99 8.54 14.61
N PRO A 55 19.67 9.58 13.81
CA PRO A 55 20.12 9.66 12.41
C PRO A 55 21.65 9.71 12.29
N ASN A 56 22.37 10.03 13.37
CA ASN A 56 23.83 10.05 13.41
C ASN A 56 24.46 8.72 13.87
N ALA A 57 23.67 7.70 14.21
CA ALA A 57 24.21 6.40 14.63
C ALA A 57 25.05 5.73 13.53
N ALA A 58 24.64 5.83 12.27
CA ALA A 58 25.36 5.25 11.13
C ALA A 58 26.71 5.98 10.84
N PRO A 59 26.78 7.33 10.78
CA PRO A 59 28.05 8.04 10.73
C PRO A 59 28.98 7.72 11.92
N ARG A 60 28.46 7.78 13.15
CA ARG A 60 29.25 7.53 14.37
C ARG A 60 29.79 6.11 14.45
N SER A 61 28.99 5.10 14.07
CA SER A 61 29.48 3.72 14.00
C SER A 61 30.57 3.53 12.95
N ARG A 62 30.51 4.23 11.81
CA ARG A 62 31.60 4.22 10.81
C ARG A 62 32.87 4.86 11.36
N GLU A 63 32.76 5.97 12.08
CA GLU A 63 33.91 6.62 12.74
C GLU A 63 34.57 5.70 13.76
N LEU A 64 33.78 4.95 14.54
CA LEU A 64 34.30 3.98 15.51
C LEU A 64 35.01 2.78 14.87
N ILE A 65 34.54 2.32 13.71
CA ILE A 65 35.08 1.11 13.04
C ILE A 65 36.21 1.46 12.05
N ALA A 66 36.27 2.69 11.54
CA ALA A 66 37.27 3.09 10.54
C ALA A 66 38.73 2.84 10.99
N PRO A 67 39.16 3.15 12.24
CA PRO A 67 40.51 2.83 12.70
C PRO A 67 40.80 1.32 12.72
N LEU A 68 39.82 0.51 13.12
CA LEU A 68 39.95 -0.95 13.11
C LEU A 68 40.09 -1.48 11.69
N ALA A 69 39.36 -0.92 10.72
CA ALA A 69 39.47 -1.29 9.31
C ALA A 69 40.87 -0.99 8.75
N VAL A 70 41.44 0.17 9.09
CA VAL A 70 42.80 0.55 8.70
C VAL A 70 43.82 -0.43 9.28
N GLU A 71 43.74 -0.75 10.57
CA GLU A 71 44.68 -1.69 11.18
C GLU A 71 44.54 -3.12 10.63
N LEU A 72 43.30 -3.60 10.44
CA LEU A 72 43.03 -4.88 9.79
C LEU A 72 43.73 -4.94 8.44
N HIS A 73 43.58 -3.90 7.61
CA HIS A 73 44.23 -3.83 6.31
C HIS A 73 45.76 -3.87 6.41
N GLN A 74 46.36 -3.10 7.32
CA GLN A 74 47.82 -3.12 7.53
C GLN A 74 48.32 -4.48 8.02
N THR A 75 47.59 -5.08 8.95
CA THR A 75 47.91 -6.38 9.55
C THR A 75 47.83 -7.49 8.51
N LEU A 76 46.79 -7.50 7.67
CA LEU A 76 46.64 -8.48 6.58
C LEU A 76 47.72 -8.28 5.50
N THR A 77 48.09 -7.03 5.19
CA THR A 77 49.15 -6.74 4.21
C THR A 77 50.52 -7.26 4.65
N ARG A 78 50.81 -7.22 5.96
CA ARG A 78 52.06 -7.72 6.54
C ARG A 78 52.05 -9.22 6.84
N ALA A 79 50.89 -9.88 6.76
CA ALA A 79 50.74 -11.28 7.15
C ALA A 79 51.38 -12.25 6.13
N PRO A 80 51.98 -13.36 6.58
CA PRO A 80 52.51 -14.37 5.68
C PRO A 80 51.39 -15.05 4.88
N LYS A 81 51.67 -15.41 3.62
CA LYS A 81 50.69 -16.02 2.68
C LYS A 81 49.91 -17.20 3.28
N ARG A 82 50.59 -18.07 4.05
CA ARG A 82 49.97 -19.23 4.71
C ARG A 82 48.92 -18.82 5.76
N SER A 83 49.15 -17.74 6.49
CA SER A 83 48.17 -17.21 7.45
C SER A 83 46.98 -16.57 6.74
N LEU A 84 47.22 -15.86 5.64
CA LEU A 84 46.14 -15.29 4.81
C LEU A 84 45.25 -16.38 4.19
N ALA A 85 45.82 -17.51 3.76
CA ALA A 85 45.05 -18.65 3.26
C ALA A 85 44.12 -19.24 4.34
N GLY A 86 44.59 -19.32 5.59
CA GLY A 86 43.77 -19.77 6.72
C GLY A 86 42.64 -18.81 7.08
N VAL A 87 42.90 -17.50 7.09
CA VAL A 87 41.85 -16.47 7.33
C VAL A 87 40.81 -16.53 6.22
N ARG A 88 41.25 -16.64 4.96
CA ARG A 88 40.37 -16.77 3.80
C ARG A 88 39.45 -17.99 3.92
N ALA A 89 40.02 -19.17 4.18
CA ALA A 89 39.24 -20.39 4.32
C ALA A 89 38.18 -20.27 5.45
N LEU A 90 38.55 -19.67 6.58
CA LEU A 90 37.62 -19.41 7.68
C LEU A 90 36.47 -18.47 7.27
N VAL A 91 36.79 -17.38 6.58
CA VAL A 91 35.77 -16.44 6.09
C VAL A 91 34.88 -17.13 5.06
N GLU A 92 35.43 -17.87 4.10
CA GLU A 92 34.64 -18.60 3.10
C GLU A 92 33.70 -19.64 3.74
N GLU A 93 34.19 -20.41 4.71
CA GLU A 93 33.44 -21.44 5.41
C GLU A 93 32.24 -20.85 6.18
N HIS A 94 32.46 -19.72 6.88
CA HIS A 94 31.42 -19.13 7.73
C HIS A 94 30.64 -17.99 7.08
N TRP A 95 31.04 -17.51 5.89
CA TRP A 95 30.36 -16.42 5.18
C TRP A 95 28.86 -16.64 5.01
N PRO A 96 28.37 -17.83 4.60
CA PRO A 96 26.94 -18.07 4.48
C PRO A 96 26.21 -17.91 5.82
N ALA A 97 26.78 -18.44 6.91
CA ALA A 97 26.19 -18.38 8.24
C ALA A 97 26.19 -16.95 8.81
N TRP A 98 27.31 -16.22 8.68
CA TRP A 98 27.42 -14.83 9.15
C TRP A 98 26.51 -13.87 8.39
N THR A 99 26.24 -14.14 7.11
CA THR A 99 25.36 -13.31 6.27
C THR A 99 23.91 -13.78 6.23
N ALA A 100 23.59 -14.95 6.81
CA ALA A 100 22.24 -15.50 6.82
C ALA A 100 21.19 -14.55 7.40
N PRO A 101 21.45 -13.81 8.51
CA PRO A 101 20.48 -12.85 9.03
C PRO A 101 20.16 -11.71 8.05
N ILE A 102 21.18 -11.20 7.34
CA ILE A 102 21.01 -10.13 6.34
C ILE A 102 20.15 -10.64 5.17
N ARG A 103 20.43 -11.86 4.69
CA ARG A 103 19.64 -12.48 3.61
C ARG A 103 18.20 -12.74 4.04
N ALA A 104 17.99 -13.13 5.29
CA ALA A 104 16.65 -13.31 5.84
C ALA A 104 15.87 -11.99 5.92
N GLU A 105 16.53 -10.88 6.27
CA GLU A 105 15.92 -9.55 6.19
C GLU A 105 15.53 -9.18 4.76
N HIS A 106 16.43 -9.39 3.78
CA HIS A 106 16.13 -9.12 2.37
C HIS A 106 14.99 -9.97 1.84
N ALA A 107 14.97 -11.27 2.19
CA ALA A 107 13.90 -12.17 1.83
C ALA A 107 12.55 -11.74 2.43
N ALA A 108 12.54 -11.31 3.70
CA ALA A 108 11.33 -10.80 4.34
C ALA A 108 10.81 -9.51 3.68
N LEU A 109 11.70 -8.59 3.29
CA LEU A 109 11.32 -7.37 2.57
C LEU A 109 10.78 -7.66 1.17
N ALA A 110 11.39 -8.60 0.45
CA ALA A 110 10.89 -9.04 -0.86
C ALA A 110 9.50 -9.71 -0.72
N GLU A 111 9.34 -10.57 0.28
CA GLU A 111 8.07 -11.24 0.57
C GLU A 111 6.98 -10.23 0.96
N TRP A 112 7.31 -9.20 1.75
CA TRP A 112 6.37 -8.10 2.02
C TRP A 112 5.86 -7.47 0.72
N ASN A 113 6.75 -7.19 -0.23
CA ASN A 113 6.35 -6.59 -1.50
C ASN A 113 5.40 -7.52 -2.29
N HIS A 114 5.63 -8.83 -2.24
CA HIS A 114 4.74 -9.84 -2.83
C HIS A 114 3.37 -9.86 -2.14
N LEU A 115 3.32 -9.81 -0.80
CA LEU A 115 2.06 -9.74 -0.05
C LEU A 115 1.27 -8.47 -0.38
N VAL A 116 1.94 -7.32 -0.49
CA VAL A 116 1.30 -6.07 -0.90
C VAL A 116 0.72 -6.22 -2.31
N GLN A 117 1.51 -6.69 -3.29
CA GLN A 117 0.99 -6.90 -4.65
C GLN A 117 -0.22 -7.83 -4.68
N ALA A 118 -0.16 -8.96 -3.95
CA ALA A 118 -1.26 -9.91 -3.86
C ALA A 118 -2.53 -9.29 -3.25
N GLY A 119 -2.37 -8.50 -2.18
CA GLY A 119 -3.50 -7.79 -1.56
C GLY A 119 -4.11 -6.72 -2.48
N LEU A 120 -3.29 -5.97 -3.23
CA LEU A 120 -3.76 -5.00 -4.21
C LEU A 120 -4.53 -5.67 -5.36
N GLN A 121 -4.07 -6.84 -5.81
CA GLN A 121 -4.76 -7.62 -6.82
C GLN A 121 -6.09 -8.16 -6.29
N GLN A 122 -6.11 -8.73 -5.08
CA GLN A 122 -7.33 -9.24 -4.46
C GLN A 122 -8.36 -8.13 -4.22
N PHE A 123 -7.91 -6.93 -3.84
CA PHE A 123 -8.76 -5.74 -3.72
C PHE A 123 -9.48 -5.45 -5.05
N LEU A 124 -8.74 -5.46 -6.17
CA LEU A 124 -9.30 -5.18 -7.49
C LEU A 124 -10.24 -6.27 -7.99
N GLU A 125 -9.89 -7.54 -7.78
CA GLU A 125 -10.74 -8.66 -8.13
C GLU A 125 -12.08 -8.59 -7.39
N ARG A 126 -12.04 -8.25 -6.10
CA ARG A 126 -13.25 -8.08 -5.30
C ARG A 126 -14.08 -6.89 -5.75
N TYR A 127 -13.45 -5.75 -6.02
CA TYR A 127 -14.14 -4.58 -6.57
C TYR A 127 -14.85 -4.93 -7.89
N GLN A 128 -14.16 -5.64 -8.79
CA GLN A 128 -14.74 -6.05 -10.06
C GLN A 128 -15.95 -6.97 -9.85
N GLN A 129 -15.82 -7.99 -9.01
CA GLN A 129 -16.88 -8.97 -8.75
C GLN A 129 -18.08 -8.37 -8.00
N ASP A 130 -17.82 -7.65 -6.91
CA ASP A 130 -18.85 -7.18 -5.98
C ASP A 130 -19.54 -5.89 -6.44
N TYR A 131 -18.94 -5.14 -7.37
CA TYR A 131 -19.51 -3.90 -7.88
C TYR A 131 -19.71 -3.90 -9.40
N LEU A 132 -18.65 -4.04 -10.20
CA LEU A 132 -18.74 -3.88 -11.66
C LEU A 132 -19.57 -4.99 -12.31
N ASP A 133 -19.40 -6.23 -11.87
CA ASP A 133 -20.06 -7.39 -12.44
C ASP A 133 -21.38 -7.74 -11.73
N HIS A 134 -21.70 -7.06 -10.62
CA HIS A 134 -22.92 -7.27 -9.87
C HIS A 134 -24.15 -6.67 -10.59
N PRO A 135 -25.14 -7.48 -11.03
CA PRO A 135 -26.24 -7.03 -11.88
C PRO A 135 -27.03 -5.86 -11.28
N GLN A 136 -27.46 -5.99 -10.02
CA GLN A 136 -28.34 -5.01 -9.37
C GLN A 136 -27.65 -3.68 -9.01
N ARG A 137 -26.34 -3.71 -8.69
CA ARG A 137 -25.60 -2.53 -8.22
C ARG A 137 -25.22 -1.64 -9.41
N TYR A 138 -24.80 -2.25 -10.51
CA TYR A 138 -24.52 -1.55 -11.75
C TYR A 138 -25.80 -1.02 -12.41
N ASP A 139 -26.95 -1.71 -12.25
CA ASP A 139 -28.24 -1.22 -12.75
C ASP A 139 -28.71 0.06 -12.06
N SER A 140 -28.35 0.30 -10.80
CA SER A 140 -28.62 1.58 -10.12
C SER A 140 -27.82 2.72 -10.73
N PHE A 141 -26.56 2.48 -11.09
CA PHE A 141 -25.73 3.44 -11.81
C PHE A 141 -26.24 3.70 -13.23
N ARG A 142 -26.67 2.64 -13.95
CA ARG A 142 -27.31 2.79 -15.26
C ARG A 142 -28.59 3.62 -15.18
N ARG A 143 -29.37 3.46 -14.11
CA ARG A 143 -30.57 4.27 -13.83
C ARG A 143 -30.21 5.74 -13.57
N ALA A 144 -29.21 6.03 -12.74
CA ALA A 144 -28.75 7.39 -12.50
C ALA A 144 -28.23 8.08 -13.77
N ALA A 145 -27.52 7.35 -14.64
CA ALA A 145 -27.08 7.86 -15.94
C ALA A 145 -28.25 8.17 -16.89
N LEU A 146 -29.32 7.36 -16.85
CA LEU A 146 -30.56 7.60 -17.61
C LEU A 146 -31.34 8.81 -17.08
N GLU A 147 -31.40 9.01 -15.77
CA GLU A 147 -32.01 10.22 -15.20
C GLU A 147 -31.22 11.48 -15.56
N LEU A 148 -29.89 11.40 -15.58
CA LEU A 148 -29.03 12.49 -16.04
C LEU A 148 -29.24 12.81 -17.52
N LEU A 149 -29.41 11.79 -18.37
CA LEU A 149 -29.77 11.97 -19.78
C LEU A 149 -31.10 12.73 -19.92
N HIS A 150 -32.07 12.43 -19.06
CA HIS A 150 -33.39 13.06 -19.08
C HIS A 150 -33.36 14.50 -18.54
N LEU A 151 -32.57 14.79 -17.51
CA LEU A 151 -32.35 16.15 -17.02
C LEU A 151 -31.75 17.07 -18.10
N LEU A 152 -30.99 16.51 -19.03
CA LEU A 152 -30.43 17.22 -20.18
C LEU A 152 -31.46 17.49 -21.30
N GLU A 153 -32.65 16.88 -21.27
CA GLU A 153 -33.71 17.10 -22.28
C GLU A 153 -34.52 18.38 -22.07
N ILE A 154 -34.45 19.03 -20.90
CA ILE A 154 -35.25 20.22 -20.60
C ILE A 154 -34.51 21.48 -21.08
N PRO A 155 -34.98 22.22 -22.11
CA PRO A 155 -34.24 23.32 -22.74
C PRO A 155 -34.01 24.57 -21.86
N LYS A 156 -34.38 24.56 -20.57
CA LYS A 156 -34.42 25.74 -19.69
C LYS A 156 -33.79 25.55 -18.30
N VAL A 157 -32.94 24.55 -18.09
CA VAL A 157 -32.34 24.27 -16.75
C VAL A 157 -30.88 24.73 -16.61
N SER A 158 -30.34 25.43 -17.61
CA SER A 158 -28.99 26.02 -17.56
C SER A 158 -28.74 26.94 -16.35
N LYS A 159 -29.79 27.44 -15.70
CA LYS A 159 -29.69 28.28 -14.49
C LYS A 159 -29.62 27.52 -13.17
N TRP A 160 -30.06 26.26 -13.10
CA TRP A 160 -29.99 25.46 -11.86
C TRP A 160 -28.67 24.69 -11.71
N ILE A 161 -28.01 24.35 -12.81
CA ILE A 161 -26.69 23.69 -12.80
C ILE A 161 -25.58 24.63 -12.27
N ALA A 162 -25.75 25.96 -12.41
CA ALA A 162 -24.83 26.94 -11.83
C ALA A 162 -25.00 27.09 -10.30
N ALA A 163 -26.19 26.82 -9.75
CA ALA A 163 -26.47 26.97 -8.32
C ALA A 163 -25.86 25.84 -7.46
N ALA A 164 -25.66 24.64 -8.03
CA ALA A 164 -25.00 23.53 -7.35
C ALA A 164 -23.49 23.75 -7.11
N ARG A 165 -22.86 24.73 -7.78
CA ARG A 165 -21.45 25.07 -7.58
C ARG A 165 -21.18 26.00 -6.39
N GLN A 166 -22.19 26.51 -5.68
CA GLN A 166 -22.00 27.56 -4.67
C GLN A 166 -22.32 27.20 -3.21
N THR A 167 -22.61 25.94 -2.88
CA THR A 167 -22.91 25.53 -1.49
C THR A 167 -22.13 24.30 -0.98
N VAL A 168 -20.89 24.08 -1.42
CA VAL A 168 -20.16 22.82 -1.11
C VAL A 168 -19.04 22.96 -0.06
N THR A 169 -18.68 24.15 0.41
CA THR A 169 -17.42 24.29 1.18
C THR A 169 -17.53 24.35 2.71
N TRP A 170 -18.69 24.17 3.35
CA TRP A 170 -18.78 24.39 4.81
C TRP A 170 -20.04 23.73 5.40
N PRO A 171 -20.03 22.77 6.36
CA PRO A 171 -18.94 22.13 7.10
C PRO A 171 -19.15 20.59 7.33
N ILE A 172 -18.41 19.71 6.64
CA ILE A 172 -18.54 18.23 6.82
C ILE A 172 -17.59 17.66 7.92
N ARG A 173 -16.71 18.48 8.51
CA ARG A 173 -15.76 18.00 9.53
C ARG A 173 -16.37 17.66 10.90
N GLN A 174 -17.62 18.03 11.17
CA GLN A 174 -18.21 17.88 12.52
C GLN A 174 -19.11 16.64 12.71
N LEU A 175 -19.49 15.93 11.64
CA LEU A 175 -20.45 14.80 11.75
C LEU A 175 -19.80 13.40 11.77
N TRP A 176 -18.47 13.30 11.64
CA TRP A 176 -17.80 12.01 11.40
C TRP A 176 -17.14 11.42 12.67
N GLY A 177 -17.27 12.08 13.82
CA GLY A 177 -16.79 11.56 15.11
C GLY A 177 -17.72 10.55 15.79
N ALA A 178 -18.99 10.46 15.36
CA ALA A 178 -20.03 9.68 16.06
C ALA A 178 -20.79 8.67 15.16
N GLY A 179 -20.40 8.53 13.88
CA GLY A 179 -21.22 7.87 12.86
C GLY A 179 -21.05 6.36 12.69
N ARG A 180 -20.20 5.67 13.49
CA ARG A 180 -19.95 4.22 13.31
C ARG A 180 -21.08 3.32 13.81
N GLU A 181 -21.98 3.80 14.67
CA GLU A 181 -23.11 2.99 15.18
C GLU A 181 -24.47 3.28 14.50
N LEU A 182 -24.63 4.44 13.85
CA LEU A 182 -25.90 4.83 13.21
C LEU A 182 -26.09 4.29 11.78
N LEU A 183 -25.02 3.79 11.15
CA LEU A 183 -25.08 3.19 9.81
C LEU A 183 -25.74 1.80 9.76
N ARG A 184 -26.13 1.22 10.91
CA ARG A 184 -26.79 -0.09 10.95
C ARG A 184 -28.31 -0.04 11.14
N SER A 185 -28.92 1.12 11.43
CA SER A 185 -30.34 1.17 11.81
C SER A 185 -31.05 2.49 11.45
N SER A 186 -31.39 2.73 10.18
CA SER A 186 -32.64 3.42 9.77
C SER A 186 -32.75 3.68 8.27
N PRO A 187 -33.97 3.61 7.68
CA PRO A 187 -34.24 4.01 6.31
C PRO A 187 -34.51 5.53 6.26
N GLY A 188 -33.52 6.30 5.82
CA GLY A 188 -33.56 7.75 5.58
C GLY A 188 -32.50 8.12 4.52
N PRO A 189 -32.49 9.34 3.95
CA PRO A 189 -32.08 9.59 2.56
C PRO A 189 -30.56 9.43 2.32
N GLN A 190 -30.12 8.22 1.98
CA GLN A 190 -28.72 7.87 1.69
C GLN A 190 -28.41 7.71 0.18
N HIS A 191 -29.13 8.38 -0.72
CA HIS A 191 -28.97 8.16 -2.18
C HIS A 191 -27.72 8.80 -2.82
N GLU A 192 -26.79 9.41 -2.07
CA GLU A 192 -25.66 10.14 -2.67
C GLU A 192 -24.26 9.55 -2.43
N LEU A 193 -24.04 8.67 -1.44
CA LEU A 193 -22.79 7.91 -1.30
C LEU A 193 -23.05 6.46 -1.75
N GLY A 194 -22.96 6.24 -3.06
CA GLY A 194 -23.45 5.04 -3.73
C GLY A 194 -22.80 3.70 -3.31
N PRO A 195 -23.36 2.56 -3.77
CA PRO A 195 -22.92 1.20 -3.43
C PRO A 195 -21.46 0.88 -3.79
N GLU A 196 -20.82 1.69 -4.64
CA GLU A 196 -19.41 1.59 -4.98
C GLU A 196 -18.49 1.88 -3.78
N THR A 197 -18.79 2.96 -3.06
CA THR A 197 -18.04 3.45 -1.91
C THR A 197 -17.99 2.39 -0.83
N THR A 198 -19.14 1.75 -0.56
CA THR A 198 -19.23 0.65 0.42
C THR A 198 -18.33 -0.53 0.01
N VAL A 199 -18.37 -0.95 -1.26
CA VAL A 199 -17.52 -2.06 -1.74
C VAL A 199 -16.04 -1.72 -1.62
N LEU A 200 -15.65 -0.49 -1.93
CA LEU A 200 -14.25 -0.05 -1.85
C LEU A 200 -13.74 0.04 -0.41
N ILE A 201 -14.55 0.55 0.53
CA ILE A 201 -14.22 0.58 1.95
C ILE A 201 -14.15 -0.83 2.53
N ASP A 202 -15.14 -1.68 2.23
CA ASP A 202 -15.14 -3.07 2.69
C ASP A 202 -13.92 -3.83 2.13
N SER A 203 -13.53 -3.55 0.88
CA SER A 203 -12.35 -4.16 0.27
C SER A 203 -11.06 -3.73 0.97
N LEU A 204 -10.95 -2.46 1.38
CA LEU A 204 -9.83 -1.95 2.16
C LEU A 204 -9.75 -2.66 3.53
N ASP A 205 -10.87 -2.73 4.26
CA ASP A 205 -10.95 -3.38 5.57
C ASP A 205 -10.49 -4.84 5.51
N ASN A 206 -10.97 -5.57 4.50
CA ASN A 206 -10.60 -6.96 4.31
C ASN A 206 -9.13 -7.13 3.95
N MET A 207 -8.56 -6.24 3.14
CA MET A 207 -7.15 -6.26 2.80
C MET A 207 -6.27 -5.99 4.02
N LEU A 208 -6.59 -4.97 4.83
CA LEU A 208 -5.83 -4.65 6.04
C LEU A 208 -5.89 -5.78 7.07
N MET A 209 -7.08 -6.31 7.33
CA MET A 209 -7.25 -7.47 8.23
C MET A 209 -6.47 -8.69 7.73
N TRP A 210 -6.41 -8.92 6.42
CA TRP A 210 -5.61 -10.00 5.85
C TRP A 210 -4.10 -9.75 6.04
N LEU A 211 -3.60 -8.55 5.75
CA LEU A 211 -2.19 -8.19 5.95
C LEU A 211 -1.77 -8.31 7.42
N GLU A 212 -2.57 -7.80 8.36
CA GLU A 212 -2.28 -7.87 9.79
C GLU A 212 -2.13 -9.31 10.28
N ARG A 213 -3.03 -10.19 9.83
CA ARG A 213 -2.96 -11.62 10.13
C ARG A 213 -1.69 -12.25 9.55
N GLU A 214 -1.28 -11.83 8.36
CA GLU A 214 -0.10 -12.35 7.69
C GLU A 214 1.21 -11.89 8.35
N LEU A 215 1.23 -10.66 8.84
CA LEU A 215 2.28 -10.11 9.69
C LEU A 215 2.34 -10.82 11.05
N ALA A 216 1.20 -11.07 11.69
CA ALA A 216 1.13 -11.78 12.96
C ALA A 216 1.67 -13.21 12.84
N ARG A 217 1.33 -13.92 11.75
CA ARG A 217 1.85 -15.28 11.47
C ARG A 217 3.37 -15.34 11.33
N ARG A 218 4.01 -14.28 10.83
CA ARG A 218 5.47 -14.23 10.54
C ARG A 218 6.31 -13.51 11.59
N SER A 219 5.65 -12.93 12.60
CA SER A 219 6.29 -12.26 13.73
C SER A 219 6.85 -13.13 14.89
N PRO A 220 6.69 -14.48 14.96
CA PRO A 220 7.31 -15.27 16.03
C PRO A 220 8.83 -15.09 16.12
N SER A 221 9.35 -14.94 17.34
CA SER A 221 10.71 -14.47 17.63
C SER A 221 11.86 -15.31 17.07
N ASP A 222 11.63 -16.60 16.79
CA ASP A 222 12.68 -17.53 16.35
C ASP A 222 12.80 -17.65 14.83
N ALA A 223 11.89 -17.03 14.08
CA ALA A 223 11.90 -17.10 12.62
C ALA A 223 12.98 -16.15 12.02
N PRO A 224 13.75 -16.59 11.01
CA PRO A 224 14.60 -15.70 10.23
C PRO A 224 13.78 -14.53 9.66
N GLY A 225 14.25 -13.29 9.87
CA GLY A 225 13.54 -12.08 9.42
C GLY A 225 12.37 -11.63 10.30
N ALA A 226 12.10 -12.28 11.45
CA ALA A 226 11.02 -11.88 12.37
C ALA A 226 11.08 -10.42 12.83
N ALA A 227 12.29 -9.83 12.90
CA ALA A 227 12.46 -8.42 13.22
C ALA A 227 11.83 -7.49 12.16
N VAL A 228 11.91 -7.85 10.88
CA VAL A 228 11.29 -7.10 9.76
C VAL A 228 9.77 -7.15 9.90
N TRP A 229 9.21 -8.34 10.09
CA TRP A 229 7.76 -8.51 10.22
C TRP A 229 7.18 -7.73 11.40
N ARG A 230 7.85 -7.75 12.55
CA ARG A 230 7.45 -6.94 13.72
C ARG A 230 7.57 -5.44 13.47
N ALA A 231 8.61 -5.00 12.77
CA ALA A 231 8.80 -3.59 12.44
C ALA A 231 7.70 -3.09 11.48
N ILE A 232 7.36 -3.88 10.46
CA ILE A 232 6.26 -3.57 9.54
C ILE A 232 4.92 -3.58 10.29
N ALA A 233 4.66 -4.55 11.15
CA ALA A 233 3.44 -4.62 11.95
C ALA A 233 3.27 -3.39 12.86
N ALA A 234 4.32 -2.99 13.58
CA ALA A 234 4.29 -1.81 14.43
C ALA A 234 4.03 -0.53 13.62
N ARG A 235 4.63 -0.42 12.44
CA ARG A 235 4.42 0.74 11.56
C ARG A 235 3.03 0.74 10.94
N LEU A 236 2.52 -0.41 10.50
CA LEU A 236 1.16 -0.53 9.99
C LEU A 236 0.15 -0.09 11.06
N GLN A 237 0.29 -0.57 12.30
CA GLN A 237 -0.58 -0.16 13.41
C GLN A 237 -0.53 1.35 13.69
N THR A 238 0.66 1.95 13.54
CA THR A 238 0.83 3.40 13.75
C THR A 238 0.23 4.21 12.60
N ASP A 239 0.41 3.75 11.37
CA ASP A 239 0.03 4.47 10.14
C ASP A 239 -1.39 4.10 9.64
N GLU A 240 -2.07 3.10 10.20
CA GLU A 240 -3.35 2.59 9.70
C GLU A 240 -4.40 3.69 9.56
N ARG A 241 -4.52 4.54 10.58
CA ARG A 241 -5.48 5.66 10.56
C ARG A 241 -5.15 6.64 9.43
N ARG A 242 -3.87 6.99 9.26
CA ARG A 242 -3.41 7.87 8.20
C ARG A 242 -3.70 7.27 6.83
N LEU A 243 -3.43 5.97 6.64
CA LEU A 243 -3.72 5.25 5.39
C LEU A 243 -5.20 5.33 5.04
N ARG A 244 -6.08 5.10 6.02
CA ARG A 244 -7.54 5.21 5.84
C ARG A 244 -7.96 6.62 5.45
N ASP A 245 -7.46 7.64 6.15
CA ASP A 245 -7.78 9.04 5.86
C ASP A 245 -7.34 9.44 4.42
N VAL A 246 -6.14 9.01 3.99
CA VAL A 246 -5.65 9.27 2.63
C VAL A 246 -6.50 8.53 1.59
N PHE A 247 -6.85 7.27 1.86
CA PHE A 247 -7.71 6.49 0.97
C PHE A 247 -9.11 7.09 0.83
N GLU A 248 -9.76 7.45 1.94
CA GLU A 248 -11.08 8.09 1.95
C GLU A 248 -11.07 9.41 1.18
N THR A 249 -10.02 10.22 1.35
CA THR A 249 -9.85 11.47 0.60
C THR A 249 -9.74 11.20 -0.91
N ALA A 250 -8.96 10.20 -1.30
CA ALA A 250 -8.82 9.81 -2.71
C ALA A 250 -10.12 9.24 -3.28
N LEU A 251 -10.88 8.49 -2.47
CA LEU A 251 -12.17 7.93 -2.84
C LEU A 251 -13.22 9.03 -3.12
N LEU A 252 -13.26 10.08 -2.29
CA LEU A 252 -14.14 11.23 -2.53
C LEU A 252 -13.78 11.96 -3.82
N ALA A 253 -12.48 12.18 -4.07
CA ALA A 253 -12.02 12.77 -5.33
C ALA A 253 -12.40 11.91 -6.54
N HIS A 254 -12.26 10.58 -6.42
CA HIS A 254 -12.67 9.65 -7.46
C HIS A 254 -14.18 9.71 -7.73
N HIS A 255 -15.01 9.78 -6.69
CA HIS A 255 -16.46 9.85 -6.83
C HIS A 255 -16.91 11.09 -7.62
N GLU A 256 -16.32 12.25 -7.35
CA GLU A 256 -16.61 13.49 -8.10
C GLU A 256 -16.16 13.41 -9.57
N GLU A 257 -15.03 12.76 -9.84
CA GLU A 257 -14.60 12.50 -11.22
C GLU A 257 -15.57 11.57 -11.97
N VAL A 258 -15.99 10.47 -11.35
CA VAL A 258 -16.95 9.53 -11.95
C VAL A 258 -18.27 10.24 -12.25
N LYS A 259 -18.75 11.09 -11.34
CA LYS A 259 -19.96 11.90 -11.55
C LYS A 259 -19.84 12.79 -12.80
N ASN A 260 -18.69 13.47 -12.97
CA ASN A 260 -18.43 14.28 -14.16
C ASN A 260 -18.32 13.44 -15.45
N GLU A 261 -17.72 12.25 -15.37
CA GLU A 261 -17.62 11.33 -16.50
C GLU A 261 -18.99 10.79 -16.93
N VAL A 262 -19.85 10.44 -15.98
CA VAL A 262 -21.23 10.00 -16.25
C VAL A 262 -22.02 11.12 -16.90
N GLN A 263 -21.92 12.35 -16.40
CA GLN A 263 -22.57 13.52 -17.00
C GLN A 263 -22.09 13.75 -18.44
N THR A 264 -20.79 13.62 -18.68
CA THR A 264 -20.20 13.79 -20.03
C THR A 264 -20.67 12.68 -20.98
N ALA A 265 -20.67 11.42 -20.53
CA ALA A 265 -21.13 10.29 -21.31
C ALA A 265 -22.63 10.38 -21.63
N ALA A 266 -23.45 10.83 -20.67
CA ALA A 266 -24.87 11.12 -20.88
C ALA A 266 -25.06 12.23 -21.93
N GLY A 267 -24.30 13.33 -21.84
CA GLY A 267 -24.36 14.40 -22.83
C GLY A 267 -23.96 13.96 -24.24
N GLN A 268 -22.93 13.13 -24.38
CA GLN A 268 -22.52 12.55 -25.67
C GLN A 268 -23.59 11.63 -26.25
N LEU A 269 -24.17 10.75 -25.41
CA LEU A 269 -25.25 9.87 -25.80
C LEU A 269 -26.49 10.68 -26.24
N TYR A 270 -26.78 11.78 -25.56
CA TYR A 270 -27.88 12.68 -25.94
C TYR A 270 -27.66 13.30 -27.32
N GLU A 271 -26.48 13.85 -27.59
CA GLU A 271 -26.15 14.45 -28.88
C GLU A 271 -26.14 13.42 -30.03
N GLU A 272 -25.74 12.18 -29.77
CA GLU A 272 -25.88 11.09 -30.74
C GLU A 272 -27.33 10.71 -30.99
N LEU A 273 -28.17 10.64 -29.95
CA LEU A 273 -29.60 10.36 -30.09
C LEU A 273 -30.36 11.49 -30.80
N ARG A 274 -29.95 12.75 -30.58
CA ARG A 274 -30.53 13.93 -31.24
C ARG A 274 -30.33 13.92 -32.75
N LYS A 275 -29.23 13.34 -33.25
CA LYS A 275 -29.00 13.13 -34.69
C LYS A 275 -29.97 12.14 -35.33
N HIS A 276 -30.75 11.40 -34.52
CA HIS A 276 -31.73 10.40 -34.97
C HIS A 276 -33.11 10.63 -34.32
N PRO A 277 -33.93 11.59 -34.82
CA PRO A 277 -35.19 12.02 -34.19
C PRO A 277 -36.24 10.91 -34.01
N ALA A 278 -36.23 9.88 -34.86
CA ALA A 278 -37.08 8.71 -34.73
C ALA A 278 -36.79 7.89 -33.45
N ARG A 279 -35.54 7.86 -32.98
CA ARG A 279 -35.13 7.15 -31.75
C ARG A 279 -35.54 7.90 -30.50
N LEU A 280 -35.46 9.23 -30.56
CA LEU A 280 -35.88 10.14 -29.48
C LEU A 280 -37.42 10.12 -29.33
N ALA A 281 -38.16 9.98 -30.44
CA ALA A 281 -39.60 9.75 -30.42
C ALA A 281 -39.97 8.39 -29.79
N ALA A 282 -39.24 7.30 -30.12
CA ALA A 282 -39.46 5.98 -29.53
C ALA A 282 -39.24 5.95 -28.00
N LEU A 283 -38.20 6.63 -27.51
CA LEU A 283 -37.94 6.79 -26.08
C LEU A 283 -39.05 7.58 -25.37
N ARG A 284 -39.60 8.63 -26.02
CA ARG A 284 -40.73 9.42 -25.50
C ARG A 284 -42.02 8.62 -25.43
N THR A 285 -42.33 7.80 -26.45
CA THR A 285 -43.51 6.94 -26.45
C THR A 285 -43.42 5.81 -25.42
N GLY A 286 -42.22 5.27 -25.20
CA GLY A 286 -41.99 4.27 -24.14
C GLY A 286 -42.28 4.82 -22.74
N ARG A 287 -41.90 6.08 -22.46
CA ARG A 287 -42.18 6.71 -21.16
C ARG A 287 -43.64 7.10 -20.97
N ALA A 288 -44.32 7.59 -22.01
CA ALA A 288 -45.76 7.86 -21.93
C ALA A 288 -46.56 6.58 -21.54
N ALA A 289 -46.12 5.41 -22.00
CA ALA A 289 -46.69 4.13 -21.60
C ALA A 289 -46.34 3.76 -20.14
N ILE A 290 -45.15 4.10 -19.65
CA ILE A 290 -44.72 3.87 -18.26
C ILE A 290 -45.51 4.74 -17.27
N ASP A 291 -45.64 6.04 -17.54
CA ASP A 291 -46.37 6.97 -16.67
C ASP A 291 -47.87 6.59 -16.63
N ALA A 292 -48.44 6.16 -17.76
CA ALA A 292 -49.82 5.65 -17.82
C ALA A 292 -49.99 4.31 -17.07
N ALA A 293 -49.01 3.41 -17.14
CA ALA A 293 -49.05 2.13 -16.42
C ALA A 293 -48.92 2.32 -14.90
N ALA A 294 -48.06 3.24 -14.45
CA ALA A 294 -47.92 3.58 -13.03
C ALA A 294 -49.22 4.19 -12.46
N VAL A 295 -49.86 5.09 -13.20
CA VAL A 295 -51.15 5.69 -12.84
C VAL A 295 -52.28 4.63 -12.85
N ALA A 296 -52.31 3.73 -13.83
CA ALA A 296 -53.29 2.65 -13.91
C ALA A 296 -53.13 1.60 -12.79
N LEU A 297 -51.88 1.28 -12.39
CA LEU A 297 -51.60 0.38 -11.27
C LEU A 297 -52.03 1.00 -9.93
N ALA A 298 -51.78 2.30 -9.74
CA ALA A 298 -52.20 3.05 -8.56
C ALA A 298 -53.73 3.10 -8.41
N LEU A 299 -54.46 3.22 -9.53
CA LEU A 299 -55.93 3.22 -9.55
C LEU A 299 -56.55 1.84 -9.32
N LYS A 300 -55.86 0.75 -9.67
CA LYS A 300 -56.39 -0.62 -9.59
C LYS A 300 -56.08 -1.35 -8.27
N THR A 301 -55.12 -0.87 -7.48
CA THR A 301 -54.63 -1.57 -6.27
C THR A 301 -55.10 -0.98 -4.94
N GLY A 302 -55.95 0.05 -4.94
CA GLY A 302 -56.69 0.46 -3.73
C GLY A 302 -55.82 0.92 -2.55
N GLY A 303 -54.78 1.72 -2.80
CA GLY A 303 -54.09 2.47 -1.73
C GLY A 303 -52.96 1.73 -0.99
N LEU A 304 -52.04 1.09 -1.72
CA LEU A 304 -50.74 0.72 -1.18
C LEU A 304 -49.76 1.91 -1.24
N THR A 305 -48.84 1.98 -0.28
CA THR A 305 -47.85 3.06 -0.14
C THR A 305 -47.02 3.25 -1.42
N PRO A 306 -46.70 4.50 -1.82
CA PRO A 306 -46.06 4.82 -3.11
C PRO A 306 -44.62 4.30 -3.28
N VAL A 307 -44.08 3.56 -2.32
CA VAL A 307 -42.71 3.02 -2.39
C VAL A 307 -42.66 1.61 -2.97
N ASP A 308 -43.69 0.76 -2.79
CA ASP A 308 -43.64 -0.64 -3.26
C ASP A 308 -44.35 -0.90 -4.61
N ALA A 309 -45.23 0.02 -5.05
CA ALA A 309 -45.90 -0.10 -6.36
C ALA A 309 -45.03 0.39 -7.55
N VAL A 310 -43.91 1.07 -7.29
CA VAL A 310 -43.08 1.73 -8.32
C VAL A 310 -42.01 0.80 -8.92
N PHE A 311 -41.55 -0.23 -8.19
CA PHE A 311 -40.35 -0.97 -8.56
C PHE A 311 -40.57 -2.29 -9.32
N ALA A 312 -41.78 -2.86 -9.35
CA ALA A 312 -42.02 -4.17 -9.96
C ALA A 312 -42.24 -4.15 -11.51
N PRO A 313 -43.02 -3.21 -12.10
CA PRO A 313 -43.28 -3.24 -13.56
C PRO A 313 -42.23 -2.50 -14.40
N ALA A 314 -41.47 -1.57 -13.82
CA ALA A 314 -40.48 -0.77 -14.56
C ALA A 314 -39.31 -1.61 -15.12
N SER A 315 -39.00 -2.73 -14.47
CA SER A 315 -37.89 -3.62 -14.83
C SER A 315 -38.13 -4.42 -16.13
N PHE A 316 -39.39 -4.74 -16.45
CA PHE A 316 -39.73 -5.55 -17.62
C PHE A 316 -39.80 -4.73 -18.93
N ALA A 317 -40.39 -3.54 -18.89
CA ALA A 317 -40.53 -2.68 -20.08
C ALA A 317 -39.18 -2.07 -20.52
N VAL A 318 -38.34 -1.67 -19.55
CA VAL A 318 -36.98 -1.21 -19.81
C VAL A 318 -36.09 -2.36 -20.29
N SER A 319 -36.22 -3.57 -19.73
CA SER A 319 -35.46 -4.73 -20.22
C SER A 319 -35.87 -5.15 -21.64
N SER A 320 -37.15 -5.10 -22.01
CA SER A 320 -37.60 -5.44 -23.38
C SER A 320 -37.12 -4.42 -24.42
N LEU A 321 -37.24 -3.11 -24.15
CA LEU A 321 -36.70 -2.06 -25.04
C LEU A 321 -35.17 -2.08 -25.16
N LEU A 322 -34.46 -2.53 -24.11
CA LEU A 322 -33.01 -2.67 -24.09
C LEU A 322 -32.51 -4.02 -24.62
N MET A 323 -33.33 -5.08 -24.60
CA MET A 323 -32.97 -6.39 -25.15
C MET A 323 -33.23 -6.48 -26.66
N GLU A 324 -34.26 -5.80 -27.18
CA GLU A 324 -34.71 -6.02 -28.57
C GLU A 324 -34.38 -4.88 -29.56
N GLY A 325 -33.92 -3.70 -29.10
CA GLY A 325 -33.67 -2.53 -29.95
C GLY A 325 -32.19 -2.16 -30.16
N ILE A 326 -31.89 -1.44 -31.27
CA ILE A 326 -30.57 -0.86 -31.61
C ILE A 326 -29.99 0.03 -30.48
N ALA A 327 -30.86 0.61 -29.63
CA ALA A 327 -30.46 1.34 -28.43
C ALA A 327 -29.80 0.45 -27.35
N GLY A 328 -30.18 -0.82 -27.25
CA GLY A 328 -29.58 -1.81 -26.36
C GLY A 328 -28.13 -2.14 -26.70
N LEU A 329 -27.81 -2.25 -28.00
CA LEU A 329 -26.46 -2.51 -28.47
C LEU A 329 -25.51 -1.33 -28.20
N GLN A 330 -25.97 -0.09 -28.39
CA GLN A 330 -25.17 1.12 -28.11
C GLN A 330 -25.02 1.40 -26.61
N MET A 331 -26.09 1.21 -25.81
CA MET A 331 -25.97 1.30 -24.35
C MET A 331 -25.06 0.20 -23.79
N GLY A 332 -25.04 -0.98 -24.40
CA GLY A 332 -24.14 -2.07 -24.03
C GLY A 332 -22.66 -1.77 -24.31
N SER A 333 -22.32 -1.04 -25.38
CA SER A 333 -20.93 -0.59 -25.61
C SER A 333 -20.53 0.54 -24.65
N VAL A 334 -21.38 1.56 -24.48
CA VAL A 334 -21.11 2.68 -23.56
C VAL A 334 -20.93 2.19 -22.12
N ALA A 335 -21.78 1.26 -21.66
CA ALA A 335 -21.66 0.66 -20.34
C ALA A 335 -20.35 -0.13 -20.18
N ARG A 336 -19.96 -0.93 -21.19
CA ARG A 336 -18.68 -1.67 -21.14
C ARG A 336 -17.47 -0.74 -21.10
N ASP A 337 -17.50 0.35 -21.88
CA ASP A 337 -16.40 1.33 -21.90
C ASP A 337 -16.33 2.14 -20.61
N LEU A 338 -17.47 2.41 -19.98
CA LEU A 338 -17.53 3.07 -18.67
C LEU A 338 -16.99 2.16 -17.56
N LYS A 339 -17.39 0.88 -17.51
CA LYS A 339 -16.81 -0.12 -16.59
C LYS A 339 -15.28 -0.22 -16.72
N LYS A 340 -14.77 -0.30 -17.95
CA LYS A 340 -13.32 -0.36 -18.21
C LYS A 340 -12.58 0.87 -17.72
N ARG A 341 -13.15 2.07 -17.95
CA ARG A 341 -12.57 3.33 -17.48
C ARG A 341 -12.58 3.43 -15.96
N GLN A 342 -13.69 3.07 -15.33
CA GLN A 342 -13.84 3.06 -13.88
C GLN A 342 -12.86 2.08 -13.23
N LEU A 343 -12.76 0.85 -13.74
CA LEU A 343 -11.76 -0.13 -13.27
C LEU A 343 -10.33 0.41 -13.38
N LYS A 344 -9.98 1.02 -14.52
CA LYS A 344 -8.65 1.61 -14.74
C LYS A 344 -8.40 2.79 -13.79
N ALA A 345 -9.41 3.60 -13.50
CA ALA A 345 -9.32 4.71 -12.57
C ALA A 345 -9.10 4.22 -11.14
N VAL A 346 -9.88 3.23 -10.67
CA VAL A 346 -9.68 2.60 -9.36
C VAL A 346 -8.30 1.95 -9.26
N GLN A 347 -7.89 1.16 -10.27
CA GLN A 347 -6.58 0.52 -10.31
C GLN A 347 -5.43 1.52 -10.19
N SER A 348 -5.45 2.60 -10.99
CA SER A 348 -4.34 3.55 -11.01
C SER A 348 -4.39 4.53 -9.84
N LYS A 349 -5.53 5.19 -9.61
CA LYS A 349 -5.65 6.32 -8.68
C LYS A 349 -5.81 5.89 -7.22
N LEU A 350 -6.54 4.80 -6.96
CA LEU A 350 -6.79 4.34 -5.59
C LEU A 350 -5.83 3.21 -5.20
N VAL A 351 -5.73 2.18 -6.04
CA VAL A 351 -4.99 0.97 -5.67
C VAL A 351 -3.49 1.18 -5.80
N GLN A 352 -2.97 1.60 -6.96
CA GLN A 352 -1.52 1.76 -7.14
C GLN A 352 -0.98 3.03 -6.47
N ASN A 353 -1.59 4.18 -6.74
CA ASN A 353 -1.04 5.48 -6.31
C ASN A 353 -1.28 5.82 -4.84
N VAL A 354 -2.29 5.22 -4.20
CA VAL A 354 -2.60 5.47 -2.79
C VAL A 354 -2.25 4.24 -1.96
N LEU A 355 -2.98 3.13 -2.11
CA LEU A 355 -2.77 1.94 -1.27
C LEU A 355 -1.38 1.34 -1.48
N GLY A 356 -0.97 1.14 -2.73
CA GLY A 356 0.33 0.59 -3.07
C GLY A 356 1.46 1.49 -2.56
N ALA A 357 1.42 2.78 -2.87
CA ALA A 357 2.42 3.74 -2.42
C ALA A 357 2.62 3.73 -0.90
N GLU A 358 1.52 3.77 -0.14
CA GLU A 358 1.56 3.78 1.32
C GLU A 358 2.05 2.44 1.91
N LEU A 359 1.57 1.31 1.38
CA LEU A 359 1.96 -0.01 1.88
C LEU A 359 3.41 -0.37 1.52
N TYR A 360 3.90 0.00 0.35
CA TYR A 360 5.34 -0.14 0.03
C TYR A 360 6.20 0.75 0.92
N ALA A 361 5.73 1.95 1.25
CA ALA A 361 6.46 2.87 2.12
C ALA A 361 6.63 2.33 3.55
N LEU A 362 5.76 1.42 4.02
CA LEU A 362 5.89 0.80 5.34
C LEU A 362 7.23 0.05 5.50
N ALA A 363 7.69 -0.64 4.45
CA ALA A 363 8.97 -1.34 4.45
C ALA A 363 10.17 -0.43 4.13
N GLY A 364 9.93 0.82 3.75
CA GLY A 364 10.97 1.79 3.44
C GLY A 364 11.66 2.33 4.71
N ASN A 365 12.99 2.27 4.76
CA ASN A 365 13.80 2.81 5.86
C ASN A 365 13.38 2.30 7.26
N LEU A 366 13.05 1.01 7.39
CA LEU A 366 12.73 0.42 8.68
C LEU A 366 13.90 0.59 9.67
N GLN A 367 13.60 1.17 10.82
CA GLN A 367 14.51 1.25 11.97
C GLN A 367 13.82 0.57 13.15
N ALA A 368 14.34 -0.59 13.56
CA ALA A 368 13.81 -1.34 14.68
C ALA A 368 14.92 -2.18 15.31
N LYS A 369 14.75 -2.48 16.60
CA LYS A 369 15.67 -3.36 17.32
C LYS A 369 15.73 -4.74 16.65
N GLY A 370 16.96 -5.16 16.32
CA GLY A 370 17.21 -6.46 15.67
C GLY A 370 17.24 -6.41 14.15
N LEU A 371 17.06 -5.23 13.54
CA LEU A 371 17.35 -5.02 12.12
C LEU A 371 18.82 -4.65 11.92
N LEU A 372 19.43 -5.20 10.87
CA LEU A 372 20.80 -4.91 10.45
C LEU A 372 20.86 -3.75 9.47
N GLY A 373 19.83 -3.58 8.62
CA GLY A 373 19.72 -2.42 7.72
C GLY A 373 20.84 -2.35 6.67
N ILE A 374 21.44 -3.48 6.33
CA ILE A 374 22.47 -3.58 5.30
C ILE A 374 21.78 -3.72 3.94
N PRO A 375 22.00 -2.82 2.96
CA PRO A 375 21.33 -2.90 1.67
C PRO A 375 21.89 -4.08 0.83
N PRO A 376 21.08 -4.66 -0.09
CA PRO A 376 21.49 -5.77 -0.94
C PRO A 376 22.81 -5.53 -1.70
N GLN A 377 22.99 -4.32 -2.22
CA GLN A 377 24.18 -3.94 -2.99
C GLN A 377 25.47 -4.11 -2.17
N ARG A 378 25.45 -3.75 -0.88
CA ARG A 378 26.64 -3.92 -0.02
C ARG A 378 26.96 -5.38 0.25
N LEU A 379 25.95 -6.23 0.40
CA LEU A 379 26.16 -7.67 0.60
C LEU A 379 26.74 -8.32 -0.66
N GLU A 380 26.27 -7.90 -1.84
CA GLU A 380 26.80 -8.34 -3.13
C GLU A 380 28.24 -7.86 -3.35
N GLU A 381 28.54 -6.59 -3.06
CA GLU A 381 29.89 -6.03 -3.13
C GLU A 381 30.86 -6.79 -2.22
N ALA A 382 30.45 -7.06 -0.98
CA ALA A 382 31.27 -7.82 -0.04
C ALA A 382 31.48 -9.28 -0.51
N GLY A 383 30.44 -9.90 -1.09
CA GLY A 383 30.56 -11.23 -1.71
C GLY A 383 31.53 -11.24 -2.90
N ARG A 384 31.45 -10.24 -3.78
CA ARG A 384 32.39 -10.09 -4.91
C ARG A 384 33.82 -9.87 -4.41
N ALA A 385 34.01 -9.03 -3.39
CA ALA A 385 35.32 -8.79 -2.80
C ALA A 385 35.92 -10.07 -2.20
N LEU A 386 35.11 -10.89 -1.52
CA LEU A 386 35.54 -12.19 -1.01
C LEU A 386 35.96 -13.12 -2.16
N HIS A 387 35.15 -13.26 -3.22
CA HIS A 387 35.51 -14.09 -4.38
C HIS A 387 36.78 -13.60 -5.11
N ALA A 388 36.96 -12.28 -5.24
CA ALA A 388 38.16 -11.72 -5.84
C ALA A 388 39.42 -12.00 -5.00
N TRP A 389 39.30 -11.90 -3.67
CA TRP A 389 40.37 -12.27 -2.75
C TRP A 389 40.71 -13.75 -2.88
N THR A 390 39.70 -14.61 -3.06
CA THR A 390 39.89 -16.06 -3.10
C THR A 390 40.48 -16.55 -4.42
N ALA A 391 40.18 -15.87 -5.53
CA ALA A 391 40.79 -16.06 -6.84
C ALA A 391 42.26 -15.59 -6.96
N GLY A 392 42.88 -15.13 -5.85
CA GLY A 392 44.28 -14.71 -5.83
C GLY A 392 44.51 -13.19 -5.86
N GLY A 393 43.44 -12.39 -5.77
CA GLY A 393 43.53 -10.95 -5.56
C GLY A 393 44.21 -10.57 -4.24
N LYS A 394 44.73 -9.35 -4.16
CA LYS A 394 45.13 -8.75 -2.87
C LYS A 394 43.87 -8.36 -2.09
N PRO A 395 43.88 -8.50 -0.74
CA PRO A 395 42.77 -8.09 0.10
C PRO A 395 42.50 -6.59 0.06
#